data_AF-A0AAV2MW17-F1
#
_entry.id   AF-A0AAV2MW17-F1
#
_cell.length_a   1.000
_cell.length_b   1.000
_cell.length_c   1.000
_cell.angle_alpha   90.00
_cell.angle_beta   90.00
_cell.angle_gamma   90.00
#
_symmetry.space_group_name_H-M   'P 1'
#
loop_
_entity.id
_entity.type
_entity.pdbx_description
1 polymer ?
#
loop_
_entity_poly.entity_id
_entity_poly.type
_entity_poly.pdbx_seq_one_letter_code
_entity_poly.pdbx_strand_id
1 'polypeptide(L)'
;MSSDLLPFIRNWKVEDLESLSDHRYISFTLSTTRPCPPSRRIKQRRWNLKKFDKNFFGAALSWIGHEQEVEDHNNVTQMIDWLDKIMVEASDVAAPRINPKKPRRQAYWWKESVAELRHSCIYARRLWQRAKKGRRHQETVDELGTTYKLR
;
A
#
# COMPACT_ATOMS: atom_id res chain seq x y z
N MET A 1 25.16 10.13 14.69
CA MET A 1 24.02 10.31 15.61
C MET A 1 22.73 10.10 14.82
N SER A 2 21.95 9.06 15.14
CA SER A 2 20.76 8.67 14.36
C SER A 2 19.64 9.70 14.56
N SER A 3 19.34 10.47 13.51
CA SER A 3 18.27 11.49 13.46
C SER A 3 16.86 10.89 13.60
N ASP A 4 16.75 9.57 13.56
CA ASP A 4 15.48 8.83 13.54
C ASP A 4 14.73 8.90 14.88
N LEU A 5 15.39 9.33 15.95
CA LEU A 5 14.80 9.39 17.29
C LEU A 5 14.10 10.73 17.62
N LEU A 6 14.42 11.80 16.88
CA LEU A 6 13.86 13.14 17.11
C LEU A 6 12.32 13.18 17.10
N PRO A 7 11.61 12.47 16.20
CA PRO A 7 10.15 12.50 16.16
C PRO A 7 9.47 11.83 17.38
N PHE A 8 10.23 11.08 18.18
CA PHE A 8 9.71 10.35 19.33
C PHE A 8 9.93 11.10 20.65
N ILE A 9 10.75 12.15 20.66
CA ILE A 9 11.03 12.95 21.86
C ILE A 9 9.87 13.92 22.10
N ARG A 10 9.30 13.89 23.30
CA ARG A 10 8.23 14.79 23.76
C ARG A 10 8.58 15.36 25.13
N ASN A 11 7.96 16.50 25.48
CA ASN A 11 8.07 17.12 26.80
C ASN A 11 9.53 17.36 27.23
N TRP A 12 10.37 17.80 26.29
CA TRP A 12 11.74 18.16 26.61
C TRP A 12 11.76 19.40 27.51
N LYS A 13 12.43 19.30 28.66
CA LYS A 13 12.61 20.41 29.59
C LYS A 13 13.89 20.26 30.39
N VAL A 14 14.42 21.39 30.85
CA VAL A 14 15.48 21.44 31.85
C VAL A 14 14.79 21.47 33.21
N GLU A 15 15.11 20.52 34.08
CA GLU A 15 14.60 20.46 35.44
C GLU A 15 15.37 21.44 36.33
N ASP A 16 14.64 22.18 37.16
CA ASP A 16 15.19 23.12 38.13
C ASP A 16 15.47 22.44 39.49
N LEU A 17 15.56 21.11 39.50
CA LEU A 17 15.97 20.34 40.67
C LEU A 17 17.46 20.56 40.94
N GLU A 18 17.78 20.88 42.19
CA GLU A 18 19.15 21.13 42.64
C GLU A 18 20.00 19.86 42.51
N SER A 19 21.04 19.91 41.67
CA SER A 19 21.91 18.76 41.37
C SER A 19 23.18 18.71 42.24
N LEU A 20 23.39 19.71 43.11
CA LEU A 20 24.63 19.97 43.84
C LEU A 20 25.87 20.05 42.92
N SER A 21 25.65 20.41 41.66
CA SER A 21 26.64 20.62 40.62
C SER A 21 26.21 21.82 39.76
N ASP A 22 27.14 22.44 39.04
CA ASP A 22 26.86 23.54 38.11
C ASP A 22 26.01 23.11 36.89
N HIS A 23 25.68 21.81 36.78
CA HIS A 23 24.88 21.23 35.71
C HIS A 23 23.39 21.10 36.09
N ARG A 24 22.50 21.41 35.15
CA ARG A 24 21.05 21.18 35.28
C ARG A 24 20.63 19.87 34.61
N TYR A 25 19.64 19.20 35.19
CA TYR A 25 19.08 17.97 34.63
C TYR A 25 18.24 18.26 33.38
N ILE A 26 18.33 17.40 32.38
CA ILE A 26 17.47 17.43 31.19
C ILE A 26 16.53 16.23 31.26
N SER A 27 15.22 16.48 31.20
CA SER A 27 14.20 15.43 31.15
C SER A 27 13.42 15.50 29.85
N PHE A 28 13.09 14.34 29.30
CA PHE A 28 12.20 14.20 28.15
C PHE A 28 11.54 12.83 28.19
N THR A 29 10.46 12.68 27.44
CA THR A 29 9.71 11.43 27.30
C THR A 29 9.84 10.91 25.88
N LEU A 30 9.96 9.59 25.72
CA LEU A 30 10.00 8.94 24.41
C LEU A 30 8.65 8.28 24.13
N SER A 31 7.96 8.71 23.07
CA SER A 31 6.76 8.05 22.60
C SER A 31 7.13 6.93 21.61
N THR A 32 7.06 5.67 22.01
CA THR A 32 7.34 4.52 21.11
C THR A 32 6.15 4.17 20.20
N THR A 33 5.01 4.81 20.42
CA THR A 33 3.82 4.69 19.57
C THR A 33 4.10 5.36 18.23
N ARG A 34 4.53 4.56 17.25
CA ARG A 34 4.47 4.98 15.85
C ARG A 34 3.03 5.34 15.57
N PRO A 35 2.70 6.58 15.16
CA PRO A 35 1.43 6.83 14.51
C PRO A 35 1.51 6.02 13.22
N CYS A 36 1.02 4.79 13.25
CA CYS A 36 0.73 4.07 12.03
C CYS A 36 -0.40 4.90 11.44
N PRO A 37 -0.19 5.63 10.33
CA PRO A 37 -1.30 6.33 9.71
C PRO A 37 -2.41 5.29 9.54
N PRO A 38 -3.66 5.62 9.88
CA PRO A 38 -4.76 4.67 9.73
C PRO A 38 -4.62 4.12 8.33
N SER A 39 -4.43 2.80 8.24
CA SER A 39 -4.30 2.14 6.95
C SER A 39 -5.49 2.64 6.15
N ARG A 40 -5.25 3.46 5.12
CA ARG A 40 -6.26 3.85 4.16
C ARG A 40 -6.54 2.55 3.42
N ARG A 41 -7.28 1.65 4.07
CA ARG A 41 -7.71 0.36 3.57
C ARG A 41 -8.65 0.74 2.46
N ILE A 42 -8.08 0.90 1.26
CA ILE A 42 -8.86 0.92 0.04
C ILE A 42 -9.64 -0.40 0.08
N LYS A 43 -10.94 -0.30 0.38
CA LYS A 43 -11.84 -1.40 0.76
C LYS A 43 -12.12 -2.41 -0.36
N GLN A 44 -11.33 -2.42 -1.43
CA GLN A 44 -11.57 -3.28 -2.58
C GLN A 44 -10.22 -3.80 -3.07
N ARG A 45 -9.79 -4.93 -2.48
CA ARG A 45 -8.57 -5.62 -2.89
C ARG A 45 -8.93 -6.87 -3.66
N ARG A 46 -8.44 -6.87 -4.88
CA ARG A 46 -8.54 -7.98 -5.82
C ARG A 46 -7.93 -9.24 -5.21
N TRP A 47 -8.59 -10.38 -5.42
CA TRP A 47 -8.02 -11.70 -5.13
C TRP A 47 -6.83 -11.98 -6.03
N ASN A 48 -5.82 -12.66 -5.48
CA ASN A 48 -4.69 -13.12 -6.28
C ASN A 48 -5.06 -14.41 -7.02
N LEU A 49 -5.65 -14.27 -8.21
CA LEU A 49 -6.10 -15.41 -9.02
C LEU A 49 -4.99 -16.40 -9.39
N LYS A 50 -3.72 -15.97 -9.38
CA LYS A 50 -2.59 -16.89 -9.60
C LYS A 50 -2.41 -17.91 -8.47
N LYS A 51 -2.93 -17.61 -7.29
CA LYS A 51 -2.91 -18.47 -6.10
C LYS A 51 -4.30 -19.01 -5.76
N PHE A 52 -5.22 -18.97 -6.72
CA PHE A 52 -6.57 -19.49 -6.51
C PHE A 52 -6.53 -21.01 -6.47
N ASP A 53 -7.04 -21.58 -5.38
CA ASP A 53 -7.18 -23.02 -5.22
C ASP A 53 -8.63 -23.44 -5.43
N LYS A 54 -8.87 -24.20 -6.50
CA LYS A 54 -10.20 -24.70 -6.87
C LYS A 54 -10.77 -25.68 -5.85
N ASN A 55 -9.92 -26.46 -5.18
CA ASN A 55 -10.37 -27.46 -4.21
C ASN A 55 -10.86 -26.76 -2.93
N PHE A 56 -10.11 -25.78 -2.44
CA PHE A 56 -10.54 -24.96 -1.30
C PHE A 56 -11.81 -24.15 -1.62
N PHE A 57 -11.94 -23.65 -2.85
CA PHE A 57 -13.17 -22.98 -3.29
C PHE A 57 -14.39 -23.91 -3.25
N GLY A 58 -14.26 -25.11 -3.82
CA GLY A 58 -15.33 -26.11 -3.80
C GLY A 58 -15.70 -26.53 -2.38
N ALA A 59 -14.69 -26.80 -1.54
CA ALA A 59 -14.91 -27.15 -0.13
C ALA A 59 -15.60 -26.02 0.65
N ALA A 60 -15.22 -24.76 0.42
CA ALA A 60 -15.89 -23.61 1.04
C ALA A 60 -17.35 -23.49 0.61
N LEU A 61 -17.66 -23.68 -0.69
CA LEU A 61 -19.04 -23.67 -1.17
C LEU A 61 -19.87 -24.82 -0.58
N SER A 62 -19.31 -26.03 -0.50
CA SER A 62 -19.98 -27.18 0.11
C SER A 62 -20.24 -26.98 1.60
N TRP A 63 -19.31 -26.34 2.31
CA TRP A 63 -19.48 -26.00 3.72
C TRP A 63 -20.57 -24.93 3.93
N ILE A 64 -20.43 -23.79 3.26
CA ILE A 64 -21.31 -22.63 3.46
C ILE A 64 -22.74 -22.93 2.96
N GLY A 65 -22.86 -23.67 1.86
CA GLY A 65 -24.15 -24.09 1.31
C GLY A 65 -24.93 -25.06 2.21
N HIS A 66 -24.27 -25.68 3.19
CA HIS A 66 -24.92 -26.57 4.17
C HIS A 66 -25.34 -25.83 5.46
N GLU A 67 -24.78 -24.64 5.72
CA GLU A 67 -24.95 -23.91 6.98
C GLU A 67 -26.08 -22.87 6.94
N GLN A 68 -26.52 -22.44 5.74
CA GLN A 68 -27.46 -21.33 5.60
C GLN A 68 -28.64 -21.69 4.68
N GLU A 69 -29.70 -22.27 5.26
CA GLU A 69 -31.03 -22.25 4.65
C GLU A 69 -31.51 -20.80 4.63
N VAL A 70 -31.73 -20.25 3.44
CA VAL A 70 -32.33 -18.93 3.28
C VAL A 70 -33.79 -19.02 3.74
N GLU A 71 -34.12 -18.40 4.88
CA GLU A 71 -35.44 -18.53 5.52
C GLU A 71 -36.61 -18.06 4.63
N ASP A 72 -36.37 -17.18 3.65
CA ASP A 72 -37.41 -16.68 2.75
C ASP A 72 -36.96 -16.65 1.28
N HIS A 73 -37.36 -17.69 0.54
CA HIS A 73 -37.03 -17.84 -0.89
C HIS A 73 -37.78 -16.85 -1.79
N ASN A 74 -38.73 -16.08 -1.26
CA ASN A 74 -39.50 -15.10 -2.04
C ASN A 74 -38.85 -13.71 -2.10
N ASN A 75 -37.82 -13.45 -1.30
CA ASN A 75 -37.11 -12.17 -1.34
C ASN A 75 -35.85 -12.25 -2.22
N VAL A 76 -36.01 -11.89 -3.49
CA VAL A 76 -34.92 -11.89 -4.49
C VAL A 76 -33.71 -11.06 -4.05
N THR A 77 -33.93 -9.92 -3.38
CA THR A 77 -32.83 -9.05 -2.91
C THR A 77 -31.99 -9.74 -1.84
N GLN A 78 -32.64 -10.41 -0.88
CA GLN A 78 -31.92 -11.16 0.16
C GLN A 78 -31.13 -12.34 -0.43
N MET A 79 -31.67 -13.00 -1.45
CA MET A 79 -30.97 -14.08 -2.15
C MET A 79 -29.73 -13.57 -2.91
N ILE A 80 -29.80 -12.38 -3.52
CA ILE A 80 -28.65 -11.74 -4.18
C ILE A 80 -27.58 -11.41 -3.15
N ASP A 81 -27.94 -10.78 -2.03
CA ASP A 81 -26.99 -10.42 -0.96
C ASP A 81 -26.33 -11.66 -0.34
N TRP A 82 -27.10 -12.75 -0.19
CA TRP A 82 -26.61 -14.03 0.26
C TRP A 82 -25.61 -14.64 -0.73
N LEU A 83 -25.95 -14.70 -2.02
CA LEU A 83 -25.05 -15.18 -3.07
C LEU A 83 -23.75 -14.37 -3.11
N ASP A 84 -23.84 -13.04 -3.07
CA ASP A 84 -22.68 -12.16 -3.06
C ASP A 84 -21.78 -12.44 -1.85
N LYS A 85 -22.38 -12.63 -0.66
CA LYS A 85 -21.64 -12.96 0.56
C LYS A 85 -20.92 -14.30 0.44
N ILE A 86 -21.61 -15.36 0.01
CA ILE A 86 -21.02 -16.69 -0.17
C ILE A 86 -19.88 -16.65 -1.19
N MET A 87 -20.09 -15.98 -2.31
CA MET A 87 -19.08 -15.87 -3.36
C MET A 87 -17.84 -15.12 -2.86
N VAL A 88 -18.01 -14.10 -2.04
CA VAL A 88 -16.91 -13.37 -1.40
C VAL A 88 -16.16 -14.26 -0.41
N GLU A 89 -16.87 -14.99 0.46
CA GLU A 89 -16.27 -15.85 1.48
C GLU A 89 -15.52 -17.03 0.86
N ALA A 90 -16.14 -17.73 -0.10
CA ALA A 90 -15.50 -18.81 -0.84
C ALA A 90 -14.26 -18.32 -1.58
N SER A 91 -14.32 -17.12 -2.17
CA SER A 91 -13.16 -16.49 -2.83
C SER A 91 -12.06 -16.08 -1.85
N ASP A 92 -12.41 -15.65 -0.64
CA ASP A 92 -11.45 -15.30 0.42
C ASP A 92 -10.71 -16.53 0.98
N VAL A 93 -11.39 -17.68 1.05
CA VAL A 93 -10.76 -18.96 1.41
C VAL A 93 -9.87 -19.47 0.28
N ALA A 94 -10.37 -19.44 -0.96
CA ALA A 94 -9.69 -20.00 -2.12
C ALA A 94 -8.52 -19.16 -2.62
N ALA A 95 -8.54 -17.84 -2.40
CA ALA A 95 -7.50 -16.95 -2.88
C ALA A 95 -7.14 -15.88 -1.85
N PRO A 96 -5.84 -15.66 -1.58
CA PRO A 96 -5.43 -14.57 -0.73
C PRO A 96 -5.69 -13.22 -1.42
N ARG A 97 -6.20 -12.25 -0.67
CA ARG A 97 -6.31 -10.87 -1.14
C ARG A 97 -4.93 -10.26 -1.40
N ILE A 98 -4.81 -9.49 -2.48
CA ILE A 98 -3.55 -8.82 -2.81
C ILE A 98 -3.25 -7.75 -1.76
N ASN A 99 -2.16 -7.98 -1.02
CA ASN A 99 -1.70 -7.08 0.03
C ASN A 99 -1.10 -5.79 -0.52
N PRO A 100 -1.03 -4.69 0.28
CA PRO A 100 -0.38 -3.48 -0.21
C PRO A 100 1.08 -3.85 -0.40
N LYS A 101 1.72 -3.28 -1.42
CA LYS A 101 3.18 -3.25 -1.35
C LYS A 101 3.53 -2.49 -0.08
N LYS A 102 4.26 -3.16 0.82
CA LYS A 102 4.80 -2.51 2.02
C LYS A 102 5.55 -1.25 1.55
N PRO A 103 5.38 -0.09 2.22
CA PRO A 103 6.15 1.08 1.86
C PRO A 103 7.62 0.72 1.93
N ARG A 104 8.35 0.92 0.83
CA ARG A 104 9.79 0.70 0.80
C ARG A 104 10.44 1.78 1.65
N ARG A 105 11.35 1.39 2.55
CA ARG A 105 12.19 2.36 3.27
C ARG A 105 12.94 3.18 2.21
N GLN A 106 12.71 4.48 2.19
CA GLN A 106 13.48 5.38 1.33
C GLN A 106 14.91 5.44 1.86
N ALA A 107 15.89 5.45 0.97
CA ALA A 107 17.28 5.65 1.38
C ALA A 107 17.43 7.07 1.98
N TYR A 108 18.35 7.26 2.92
CA TYR A 108 18.54 8.57 3.60
C TYR A 108 18.91 9.71 2.65
N TRP A 109 19.45 9.39 1.47
CA TRP A 109 19.78 10.36 0.41
C TRP A 109 18.62 10.60 -0.55
N TRP A 110 17.52 9.86 -0.41
CA TRP A 110 16.33 10.03 -1.23
C TRP A 110 15.63 11.32 -0.82
N LYS A 111 15.50 12.26 -1.77
CA LYS A 111 14.78 13.54 -1.59
C LYS A 111 13.71 13.66 -2.67
N GLU A 112 12.71 14.50 -2.43
CA GLU A 112 11.58 14.68 -3.36
C GLU A 112 12.05 15.11 -4.76
N SER A 113 13.04 16.00 -4.83
CA SER A 113 13.64 16.43 -6.12
C SER A 113 14.23 15.26 -6.93
N VAL A 114 14.84 14.27 -6.27
CA VAL A 114 15.37 13.07 -6.92
C VAL A 114 14.21 12.17 -7.39
N ALA A 115 13.13 12.10 -6.62
CA ALA A 115 11.93 11.35 -6.97
C ALA A 115 11.23 11.95 -8.20
N GLU A 116 11.09 13.27 -8.25
CA GLU A 116 10.53 14.02 -9.39
C GLU A 116 11.38 13.84 -10.65
N LEU A 117 12.71 14.04 -10.54
CA LEU A 117 13.63 13.84 -11.65
C LEU A 117 13.50 12.42 -12.20
N ARG A 118 13.59 11.41 -11.32
CA ARG A 118 13.43 10.00 -11.69
C ARG A 118 12.08 9.72 -12.34
N HIS A 119 10.99 10.24 -11.78
CA HIS A 119 9.65 10.06 -12.34
C HIS A 119 9.60 10.61 -13.77
N SER A 120 10.17 11.78 -13.98
CA SER A 120 10.20 12.46 -15.27
C SER A 120 11.06 11.73 -16.32
N CYS A 121 12.24 11.24 -15.96
CA CYS A 121 13.09 10.43 -16.84
C CYS A 121 12.41 9.11 -17.20
N ILE A 122 11.79 8.42 -16.23
CA ILE A 122 11.06 7.17 -16.47
C ILE A 122 9.86 7.42 -17.38
N TYR A 123 9.14 8.52 -17.18
CA TYR A 123 8.00 8.91 -17.99
C TYR A 123 8.42 9.14 -19.45
N ALA A 124 9.43 9.98 -19.69
CA ALA A 124 9.98 10.24 -21.02
C ALA A 124 10.45 8.93 -21.70
N ARG A 125 11.20 8.09 -20.98
CA ARG A 125 11.63 6.77 -21.48
C ARG A 125 10.46 5.90 -21.89
N ARG A 126 9.41 5.82 -21.07
CA ARG A 126 8.23 5.00 -21.36
C ARG A 126 7.48 5.50 -22.59
N LEU A 127 7.35 6.81 -22.77
CA LEU A 127 6.74 7.38 -23.97
C LEU A 127 7.53 7.01 -25.22
N TRP A 128 8.85 7.21 -25.21
CA TRP A 128 9.71 6.85 -26.32
C TRP A 128 9.65 5.36 -26.67
N GLN A 129 9.75 4.48 -25.67
CA GLN A 129 9.69 3.03 -25.87
C GLN A 129 8.33 2.56 -26.41
N ARG A 130 7.23 3.17 -25.94
CA ARG A 130 5.88 2.88 -26.46
C ARG A 130 5.73 3.35 -27.90
N ALA A 131 6.25 4.53 -28.24
CA ALA A 131 6.22 5.05 -29.60
C ALA A 131 7.00 4.14 -30.56
N LYS A 132 8.20 3.70 -30.15
CA LYS A 132 9.02 2.73 -30.89
C LYS A 132 8.32 1.40 -31.13
N LYS A 133 7.59 0.89 -30.13
CA LYS A 133 6.81 -0.37 -30.25
C LYS A 133 5.53 -0.20 -31.07
N GLY A 134 4.93 0.99 -31.05
CA GLY A 134 3.58 1.26 -31.54
C GLY A 134 3.43 1.61 -33.02
N ARG A 135 4.45 1.38 -33.87
CA ARG A 135 4.46 1.83 -35.29
C ARG A 135 4.08 3.32 -35.44
N ARG A 136 4.50 4.17 -34.52
CA ARG A 136 4.30 5.63 -34.66
C ARG A 136 5.19 6.20 -35.76
N HIS A 137 4.84 7.39 -36.25
CA HIS A 137 5.66 8.11 -37.21
C HIS A 137 7.09 8.29 -36.67
N GLN A 138 8.09 8.09 -37.52
CA GLN A 138 9.49 8.06 -37.13
C GLN A 138 9.93 9.37 -36.45
N GLU A 139 9.44 10.50 -36.97
CA GLU A 139 9.66 11.85 -36.40
C GLU A 139 9.21 11.94 -34.93
N THR A 140 8.01 11.43 -34.60
CA THR A 140 7.51 11.41 -33.22
C THR A 140 8.36 10.49 -32.32
N VAL A 141 8.91 9.41 -32.87
CA VAL A 141 9.81 8.52 -32.11
C VAL A 141 11.13 9.25 -31.83
N ASP A 142 11.64 10.02 -32.78
CA ASP A 142 12.90 10.75 -32.66
C ASP A 142 12.77 11.94 -31.70
N GLU A 143 11.69 12.71 -31.76
CA GLU A 143 11.36 13.76 -30.78
C GLU A 143 11.22 13.22 -29.34
N LEU A 144 10.52 12.10 -29.17
CA LEU A 144 10.43 11.45 -27.85
C LEU A 144 11.79 10.90 -27.39
N GLY A 145 12.66 10.56 -28.33
CA GLY A 145 14.04 10.15 -28.07
C GLY A 145 14.91 11.32 -27.60
N THR A 146 14.84 12.48 -28.26
CA THR A 146 15.61 13.68 -27.88
C THR A 146 15.17 14.19 -26.51
N THR A 147 13.86 14.28 -26.27
CA THR A 147 13.31 14.70 -24.97
C THR A 147 13.69 13.77 -23.81
N TYR A 148 13.86 12.46 -24.05
CA TYR A 148 14.41 11.55 -23.05
C TYR A 148 15.91 11.75 -22.83
N LYS A 149 16.70 11.98 -23.88
CA LYS A 149 18.16 12.15 -23.80
C LYS A 149 18.59 13.49 -23.18
N LEU A 150 17.74 14.51 -23.21
CA LEU A 150 17.99 15.83 -22.62
C LEU A 150 17.72 15.92 -21.11
N ARG A 151 17.25 14.83 -20.48
CA ARG A 151 17.01 14.75 -19.03
C ARG A 151 18.02 13.86 -18.34
#